data_AF-A0A1H1VPT4-F1
#
_entry.id   AF-A0A1H1VPT4-F1
#
_cell.length_a   1.000
_cell.length_b   1.000
_cell.length_c   1.000
_cell.angle_alpha   90.00
_cell.angle_beta   90.00
_cell.angle_gamma   90.00
#
_symmetry.space_group_name_H-M   'P 1'
#
loop_
_entity.id
_entity.type
_entity.pdbx_description
1 polymer ?
#
loop_
_entity_poly.entity_id
_entity_poly.type
_entity_poly.pdbx_seq_one_letter_code
_entity_poly.pdbx_strand_id
1 'polypeptide(L)'
;MIYLTHKSSEELIHLTIPAEPIAKGTIRTWGNSLALRIPVEVSKAAKLNEGSEIGFHVADNGELVLRPAFPASNDQQSLRELFLSLRGSSKSDVRSHGDVEEPMGDEII
;
A
#
# COMPACT_ATOMS: atom_id res chain seq x y z
N MET A 1 21.80 -11.44 -26.79
CA MET A 1 20.38 -11.53 -26.38
C MET A 1 20.34 -12.30 -25.08
N ILE A 2 20.24 -11.62 -23.94
CA ILE A 2 20.37 -12.21 -22.61
C ILE A 2 19.03 -12.01 -21.90
N TYR A 3 18.34 -13.11 -21.58
CA TYR A 3 17.14 -13.10 -20.76
C TYR A 3 17.57 -13.05 -19.30
N LEU A 4 17.26 -11.97 -18.57
CA LEU A 4 17.29 -11.99 -17.11
C LEU A 4 15.98 -12.60 -16.61
N THR A 5 16.00 -13.89 -16.27
CA THR A 5 14.94 -14.53 -15.50
C THR A 5 15.04 -14.07 -14.05
N HIS A 6 14.26 -13.06 -13.68
CA HIS A 6 14.13 -12.65 -12.28
C HIS A 6 13.26 -13.68 -11.57
N LYS A 7 13.89 -14.73 -11.04
CA LYS A 7 13.24 -15.70 -10.16
C LYS A 7 13.00 -14.98 -8.82
N SER A 8 11.83 -14.38 -8.66
CA SER A 8 11.41 -13.77 -7.40
C SER A 8 11.36 -14.87 -6.35
N SER A 9 12.30 -14.82 -5.42
CA SER A 9 12.36 -15.65 -4.23
C SER A 9 11.04 -15.57 -3.47
N GLU A 10 10.55 -16.72 -3.01
CA GLU A 10 9.54 -16.79 -1.94
C GLU A 10 10.16 -16.18 -0.68
N GLU A 11 10.11 -14.87 -0.55
CA GLU A 11 10.58 -14.17 0.65
C GLU A 11 9.62 -14.48 1.80
N LEU A 12 10.09 -15.34 2.71
CA LEU A 12 9.50 -15.50 4.03
C LEU A 12 9.63 -14.17 4.79
N ILE A 13 8.52 -13.45 4.91
CA ILE A 13 8.43 -12.31 5.81
C ILE A 13 8.17 -12.84 7.22
N HIS A 14 9.16 -12.72 8.10
CA HIS A 14 8.95 -12.95 9.53
C HIS A 14 7.97 -11.92 10.09
N LEU A 15 6.79 -12.38 10.50
CA LEU A 15 5.74 -11.53 11.05
C LEU A 15 5.56 -11.84 12.55
N THR A 16 5.82 -10.85 13.40
CA THR A 16 5.60 -10.98 14.84
C THR A 16 4.15 -10.61 15.15
N ILE A 17 3.34 -11.61 15.49
CA ILE A 17 1.97 -11.42 15.96
C ILE A 17 2.02 -11.20 17.48
N PRO A 18 1.44 -10.12 18.02
CA PRO A 18 1.39 -9.90 19.47
C PRO A 18 0.57 -11.00 20.15
N ALA A 19 1.02 -11.46 21.32
CA ALA A 19 0.39 -12.54 22.06
C ALA A 19 -1.03 -12.20 22.56
N GLU A 20 -1.29 -10.91 22.85
CA GLU A 20 -2.60 -10.46 23.29
C GLU A 20 -3.36 -9.73 22.17
N PRO A 21 -4.64 -10.09 21.93
CA PRO A 21 -5.43 -9.44 20.89
C PRO A 21 -5.89 -8.04 21.34
N ILE A 22 -5.66 -7.04 20.49
CA ILE A 22 -6.15 -5.66 20.69
C ILE A 22 -7.68 -5.58 20.82
N ALA A 23 -8.40 -6.48 20.15
CA ALA A 23 -9.84 -6.59 20.25
C ALA A 23 -10.30 -8.01 19.88
N LYS A 24 -11.54 -8.36 20.26
CA LYS A 24 -12.18 -9.63 19.94
C LYS A 24 -13.41 -9.39 19.07
N GLY A 25 -13.68 -10.32 18.16
CA GLY A 25 -14.87 -10.31 17.31
C GLY A 25 -15.35 -11.73 17.05
N THR A 26 -16.57 -11.86 16.56
CA THR A 26 -17.16 -13.14 16.19
C THR A 26 -17.52 -13.11 14.71
N ILE A 27 -17.11 -14.14 14.00
CA ILE A 27 -17.49 -14.33 12.59
C ILE A 27 -19.00 -14.61 12.52
N ARG A 28 -19.69 -13.93 11.61
CA ARG A 28 -21.12 -14.12 11.37
C ARG A 28 -21.40 -14.24 9.88
N THR A 29 -22.54 -14.80 9.52
CA THR A 29 -23.02 -14.84 8.14
C THR A 29 -23.46 -13.46 7.68
N TRP A 30 -23.03 -13.04 6.49
CA TRP A 30 -23.53 -11.87 5.78
C TRP A 30 -23.77 -12.23 4.31
N GLY A 31 -25.04 -12.40 3.94
CA GLY A 31 -25.41 -12.98 2.66
C GLY A 31 -24.89 -14.41 2.54
N ASN A 32 -24.16 -14.70 1.45
CA ASN A 32 -23.61 -16.02 1.16
C ASN A 32 -22.20 -16.24 1.73
N SER A 33 -21.67 -15.27 2.49
CA SER A 33 -20.29 -15.28 2.99
C SER A 33 -20.24 -15.11 4.50
N LEU A 34 -19.06 -15.38 5.05
CA LEU A 34 -18.73 -15.04 6.43
C LEU A 34 -18.12 -13.64 6.49
N ALA A 35 -18.45 -12.91 7.55
CA ALA A 35 -17.98 -11.57 7.81
C ALA A 35 -17.50 -11.44 9.26
N LEU A 36 -16.40 -10.70 9.44
CA LEU A 36 -15.90 -10.28 10.74
C LEU A 36 -16.06 -8.76 10.84
N ARG A 37 -16.66 -8.29 11.93
CA ARG A 37 -16.70 -6.86 12.23
C ARG A 37 -15.34 -6.44 12.78
N ILE A 38 -14.66 -5.53 12.09
CA ILE A 38 -13.40 -4.95 12.54
C ILE A 38 -13.72 -3.73 13.40
N PRO A 39 -13.39 -3.71 14.70
CA PRO A 39 -13.58 -2.54 15.55
C PRO A 39 -12.80 -1.34 15.00
N VAL A 40 -13.34 -0.13 15.19
CA VAL A 40 -12.77 1.12 14.64
C VAL A 40 -11.33 1.36 15.09
N GLU A 41 -10.97 0.94 16.30
CA GLU A 41 -9.60 1.06 16.80
C GLU A 41 -8.63 0.17 16.02
N VAL A 42 -9.06 -1.04 15.66
CA VAL A 42 -8.28 -1.99 14.86
C VAL A 42 -8.15 -1.48 13.43
N SER A 43 -9.23 -0.96 12.83
CA SER A 43 -9.17 -0.41 11.47
C SER A 43 -8.24 0.79 11.39
N LYS A 44 -8.25 1.69 12.38
CA LYS A 44 -7.31 2.82 12.47
C LYS A 44 -5.87 2.37 12.64
N ALA A 45 -5.60 1.43 13.55
CA ALA A 45 -4.25 0.90 13.78
C ALA A 45 -3.68 0.21 12.54
N ALA A 46 -4.51 -0.55 11.82
CA ALA A 46 -4.15 -1.24 10.59
C ALA A 46 -4.28 -0.36 9.32
N LYS A 47 -4.66 0.92 9.46
CA LYS A 47 -4.89 1.88 8.36
C LYS A 47 -5.85 1.34 7.27
N LEU A 48 -6.86 0.59 7.69
CA LEU A 48 -7.90 0.05 6.82
C LEU A 48 -9.05 1.05 6.69
N ASN A 49 -9.35 1.42 5.44
CA ASN A 49 -10.49 2.26 5.10
C ASN A 49 -11.59 1.43 4.41
N GLU A 50 -12.81 1.94 4.40
CA GLU A 50 -13.88 1.37 3.58
C GLU A 50 -13.43 1.30 2.10
N GLY A 51 -13.70 0.16 1.45
CA GLY A 51 -13.27 -0.11 0.07
C GLY A 51 -11.80 -0.51 -0.09
N SER A 52 -11.03 -0.65 0.99
CA SER A 52 -9.65 -1.15 0.90
C SER A 52 -9.62 -2.60 0.42
N GLU A 53 -8.78 -2.90 -0.55
CA GLU A 53 -8.52 -4.27 -0.98
C GLU A 53 -7.60 -4.97 0.03
N ILE A 54 -7.94 -6.21 0.40
CA ILE A 54 -7.25 -6.97 1.45
C ILE A 54 -6.87 -8.34 0.90
N GLY A 55 -5.59 -8.71 1.07
CA GLY A 55 -5.09 -10.05 0.86
C GLY A 55 -5.32 -10.94 2.09
N PHE A 56 -5.76 -12.17 1.86
CA PHE A 56 -5.91 -13.20 2.88
C PHE A 56 -4.71 -14.14 2.81
N HIS A 57 -3.97 -14.27 3.91
CA HIS A 57 -2.85 -15.19 4.04
C HIS A 57 -3.13 -16.15 5.18
N VAL A 58 -3.06 -17.45 4.90
CA VAL A 58 -3.22 -18.50 5.90
C VAL A 58 -1.85 -19.12 6.15
N ALA A 59 -1.36 -19.02 7.38
CA ALA A 59 -0.12 -19.66 7.80
C ALA A 59 -0.35 -21.15 8.11
N ASP A 60 0.71 -21.96 8.10
CA ASP A 60 0.64 -23.41 8.32
C ASP A 60 0.09 -23.81 9.70
N ASN A 61 0.20 -22.90 10.67
CA ASN A 61 -0.37 -23.05 12.02
C ASN A 61 -1.88 -22.73 12.09
N GLY A 62 -2.52 -22.38 10.96
CA GLY A 62 -3.93 -22.03 10.88
C GLY A 62 -4.24 -20.56 11.22
N GLU A 63 -3.22 -19.72 11.44
CA GLU A 63 -3.43 -18.30 11.65
C GLU A 63 -3.83 -17.60 10.35
N LEU A 64 -4.88 -16.78 10.43
CA LEU A 64 -5.34 -15.94 9.33
C LEU A 64 -4.77 -14.53 9.48
N VAL A 65 -3.92 -14.13 8.53
CA VAL A 65 -3.32 -12.80 8.46
C VAL A 65 -3.99 -12.01 7.34
N LEU A 66 -4.55 -10.86 7.69
CA LEU A 66 -5.12 -9.91 6.75
C LEU A 66 -4.11 -8.79 6.50
N ARG A 67 -3.80 -8.52 5.24
CA ARG A 67 -2.89 -7.44 4.85
C ARG A 67 -3.54 -6.56 3.79
N PRO A 68 -3.38 -5.22 3.85
CA PRO A 68 -3.73 -4.38 2.72
C PRO A 68 -3.08 -4.93 1.45
N ALA A 69 -3.89 -5.14 0.41
CA ALA A 69 -3.37 -5.41 -0.91
C ALA A 69 -2.79 -4.10 -1.42
N PHE A 70 -1.48 -3.91 -1.21
CA PHE A 70 -0.78 -2.88 -1.95
C PHE A 70 -0.73 -3.34 -3.40
N PRO A 71 -1.09 -2.49 -4.39
CA PRO A 71 -0.71 -2.77 -5.76
C PRO A 71 0.79 -3.00 -5.73
N ALA A 72 1.25 -4.07 -6.37
CA ALA A 72 2.66 -4.46 -6.35
C ALA A 72 3.49 -3.20 -6.57
N SER A 73 4.18 -2.75 -5.51
CA SER A 73 4.93 -1.48 -5.49
C SER A 73 6.09 -1.45 -6.49
N ASN A 74 6.23 -2.53 -7.25
CA ASN A 74 7.22 -2.77 -8.27
C ASN A 74 6.63 -2.85 -9.68
N ASP A 75 5.40 -2.38 -9.90
CA ASP A 75 4.88 -2.18 -11.26
C ASP A 75 5.50 -0.93 -11.89
N GLN A 76 6.79 -1.04 -12.18
CA GLN A 76 7.58 -0.05 -12.90
C GLN A 76 6.96 0.24 -14.28
N GLN A 77 6.16 -0.67 -14.85
CA GLN A 77 5.47 -0.45 -16.11
C GLN A 77 4.30 0.50 -15.92
N SER A 78 3.40 0.24 -14.96
CA SER A 78 2.30 1.17 -14.64
C SER A 78 2.79 2.56 -14.24
N LEU A 79 3.86 2.65 -13.45
CA LEU A 79 4.47 3.94 -13.10
C LEU A 79 5.03 4.67 -14.34
N ARG A 80 5.66 3.92 -15.25
CA ARG A 80 6.20 4.47 -16.50
C ARG A 80 5.08 4.92 -17.44
N GLU A 81 4.01 4.16 -17.55
CA GLU A 81 2.83 4.52 -18.35
C GLU A 81 2.15 5.77 -17.82
N LEU A 82 1.96 5.86 -16.50
CA LEU A 82 1.44 7.06 -15.85
C LEU A 82 2.34 8.27 -16.11
N PHE A 83 3.66 8.12 -15.96
CA PHE A 83 4.61 9.20 -16.24
C PHE A 83 4.56 9.68 -17.70
N LEU A 84 4.50 8.76 -18.66
CA LEU A 84 4.41 9.10 -20.08
C LEU A 84 3.09 9.78 -20.43
N SER A 85 1.99 9.31 -19.84
CA SER A 85 0.67 9.92 -19.98
C SER A 85 0.67 11.36 -19.47
N LEU A 86 1.18 11.60 -18.26
CA LEU A 86 1.26 12.93 -17.65
C LEU A 86 2.18 13.88 -18.43
N ARG A 87 3.30 13.37 -18.96
CA ARG A 87 4.19 14.15 -19.84
C ARG A 87 3.46 14.56 -21.12
N GLY A 88 2.72 13.65 -21.74
CA GLY A 88 1.96 13.90 -22.98
C GLY A 88 0.76 14.84 -22.80
N SER A 89 0.16 14.86 -21.61
CA SER A 89 -0.98 15.73 -21.28
C SER A 89 -0.60 17.11 -20.75
N SER A 90 0.69 17.40 -20.57
CA SER A 90 1.14 18.70 -20.08
C SER A 90 0.93 19.80 -21.13
N LYS A 91 0.31 20.92 -20.74
CA LYS A 91 0.14 22.08 -21.63
C LYS A 91 1.53 22.67 -21.93
N SER A 92 1.72 23.19 -23.14
CA SER A 92 2.99 23.81 -23.56
C SER A 92 3.42 25.03 -22.73
N ASP A 93 2.53 25.55 -21.88
CA ASP A 93 2.76 26.71 -21.01
C ASP A 93 3.04 26.33 -19.53
N VAL A 94 3.14 25.02 -19.22
CA VAL A 94 3.56 24.58 -17.88
C VAL A 94 5.07 24.77 -17.76
N ARG A 95 5.49 25.89 -17.17
CA ARG A 95 6.88 26.10 -16.78
C ARG A 95 7.30 24.98 -15.82
N SER A 96 8.44 24.33 -16.11
CA SER A 96 9.17 23.60 -15.08
C SER A 96 9.36 24.55 -13.90
N HIS A 97 9.25 24.05 -12.67
CA HIS A 97 9.51 24.86 -11.49
C HIS A 97 10.89 25.50 -11.68
N GLY A 98 10.90 26.80 -11.94
CA GLY A 98 12.14 27.56 -12.08
C GLY A 98 12.92 27.42 -10.80
N ASP A 99 14.25 27.49 -10.89
CA ASP A 99 15.12 27.52 -9.73
C ASP A 99 14.51 28.45 -8.69
N VAL A 100 14.25 27.92 -7.49
CA VAL A 100 13.77 28.70 -6.36
C VAL A 100 14.77 29.84 -6.21
N GLU A 101 14.33 31.07 -6.49
CA GLU A 101 15.18 32.25 -6.31
C GLU A 101 15.76 32.21 -4.89
N GLU A 102 17.04 32.57 -4.77
CA GLU A 102 17.75 32.61 -3.48
C GLU A 102 16.88 33.29 -2.42
N PRO A 103 16.88 32.81 -1.17
CA PRO A 103 16.01 33.35 -0.13
C PRO A 103 16.24 34.85 0.02
N MET A 104 15.30 35.66 -0.46
CA MET A 104 15.23 37.10 -0.20
C MET A 104 14.65 37.33 1.20
N GLY A 105 15.40 36.93 2.23
CA GLY A 105 15.12 37.26 3.61
C GLY A 105 16.29 38.00 4.21
N ASP A 106 16.10 39.25 4.62
CA ASP A 106 17.02 39.96 5.53
C ASP A 106 16.84 39.42 6.96
N GLU A 107 16.82 38.10 7.15
CA GLU A 107 16.79 37.53 8.49
C GLU A 107 18.14 37.78 9.15
N ILE A 108 18.19 38.87 9.92
CA ILE A 108 19.28 39.26 10.79
C ILE A 108 19.40 38.17 11.87
N ILE A 109 20.53 37.45 11.85
CA ILE A 109 20.93 36.52 12.93
C ILE A 109 21.21 37.30 14.22
#